data_AF-A0A4R4K127-F1
#
_entry.id   AF-A0A4R4K127-F1
#
_cell.length_a   1.000
_cell.length_b   1.000
_cell.length_c   1.000
_cell.angle_alpha   90.00
_cell.angle_beta   90.00
_cell.angle_gamma   90.00
#
_symmetry.space_group_name_H-M   'P 1'
#
loop_
_entity.id
_entity.type
_entity.pdbx_description
1 polymer ?
#
loop_
_entity_poly.entity_id
_entity_poly.type
_entity_poly.pdbx_seq_one_letter_code
_entity_poly.pdbx_strand_id
1 'polypeptide(L)'
;MARFFLGKSVLVGKFADPAPERGSWEPMIHRGETIGAALRTKNKVNPVFISPGHLIDLSTSVALTLQCYTGYRLPEPTRQAHLFVNELRRKYKIAQTDFPTTLFES
;
A
#
# COMPACT_ATOMS: atom_id res chain seq x y z
N MET A 1 13.51 0.17 15.41
CA MET A 1 12.80 1.01 14.41
C MET A 1 11.42 0.42 14.18
N ALA A 2 10.37 1.22 14.35
CA ALA A 2 8.98 0.79 14.18
C ALA A 2 8.64 0.50 12.70
N ARG A 3 7.83 -0.52 12.42
CA ARG A 3 7.39 -0.89 11.06
C ARG A 3 5.93 -1.34 11.03
N PHE A 4 5.21 -0.93 9.99
CA PHE A 4 3.86 -1.40 9.67
C PHE A 4 3.73 -1.65 8.16
N PHE A 5 2.70 -2.41 7.78
CA PHE A 5 2.45 -2.80 6.40
C PHE A 5 1.16 -2.19 5.86
N LEU A 6 1.13 -1.97 4.53
CA LEU A 6 0.00 -1.38 3.80
C LEU A 6 -0.37 -2.26 2.60
N GLY A 7 -1.64 -2.63 2.50
CA GLY A 7 -2.20 -3.46 1.44
C GLY A 7 -3.31 -2.77 0.65
N LYS A 8 -3.40 -3.08 -0.65
CA LYS A 8 -4.50 -2.64 -1.54
C LYS A 8 -5.69 -3.60 -1.56
N SER A 9 -5.44 -4.86 -1.20
CA SER A 9 -6.37 -5.98 -1.18
C SER A 9 -6.23 -6.71 0.15
N VAL A 10 -7.34 -7.29 0.62
CA VAL A 10 -7.30 -8.19 1.77
C VAL A 10 -6.74 -9.52 1.31
N LEU A 11 -5.70 -9.99 2.00
CA LEU A 11 -5.21 -11.35 1.84
C LEU A 11 -6.10 -12.33 2.62
N VAL A 12 -6.37 -12.03 3.90
CA VAL A 12 -7.16 -12.85 4.81
C VAL A 12 -7.73 -11.95 5.92
N GLY A 13 -8.95 -12.21 6.39
CA GLY A 13 -9.55 -11.53 7.55
C GLY A 13 -11.00 -11.11 7.34
N LYS A 14 -11.79 -11.13 8.42
CA LYS A 14 -13.12 -10.50 8.43
C LYS A 14 -12.95 -9.07 8.93
N PHE A 15 -13.50 -8.12 8.20
CA PHE A 15 -13.52 -6.71 8.57
C PHE A 15 -14.91 -6.17 8.31
N ALA A 16 -15.36 -5.24 9.14
CA ALA A 16 -16.52 -4.43 8.82
C ALA A 16 -16.09 -3.37 7.79
N ASP A 17 -16.99 -3.00 6.89
CA ASP A 17 -16.73 -1.86 6.01
C ASP A 17 -16.71 -0.59 6.89
N PRO A 18 -15.59 0.17 6.91
CA PRO A 18 -15.52 1.39 7.71
C PRO A 18 -16.54 2.42 7.24
N ALA A 19 -16.83 3.45 8.03
CA ALA A 19 -17.70 4.57 7.62
C ALA A 19 -17.13 5.32 6.39
N PRO A 20 -17.97 5.93 5.53
CA PRO A 20 -17.57 6.59 4.26
C PRO A 20 -16.67 7.81 4.45
N GLU A 21 -16.52 8.25 5.69
CA GLU A 21 -15.73 9.38 6.09
C GLU A 21 -14.24 9.05 6.14
N ARG A 22 -13.42 10.05 5.84
CA ARG A 22 -11.96 9.97 5.95
C ARG A 22 -11.59 9.75 7.40
N GLY A 23 -10.64 8.84 7.61
CA GLY A 23 -10.13 8.54 8.94
C GLY A 23 -10.94 7.47 9.67
N SER A 24 -12.12 7.09 9.16
CA SER A 24 -12.82 5.92 9.67
C SER A 24 -12.01 4.66 9.41
N TRP A 25 -11.83 3.86 10.45
CA TRP A 25 -11.17 2.57 10.36
C TRP A 25 -11.87 1.54 11.21
N GLU A 26 -11.82 0.29 10.77
CA GLU A 26 -12.40 -0.85 11.48
C GLU A 26 -11.31 -1.90 11.72
N PRO A 27 -11.25 -2.50 12.91
CA PRO A 27 -10.31 -3.58 13.19
C PRO A 27 -10.65 -4.80 12.34
N MET A 28 -9.60 -5.44 11.81
CA MET A 28 -9.71 -6.68 11.07
C MET A 28 -9.38 -7.85 11.99
N ILE A 29 -10.34 -8.78 12.13
CA ILE A 29 -10.25 -9.92 13.03
C ILE A 29 -10.07 -11.19 12.22
N HIS A 30 -9.08 -12.00 12.60
CA HIS A 30 -8.89 -13.34 12.07
C HIS A 30 -8.67 -14.32 13.22
N ARG A 31 -9.48 -15.39 13.27
CA ARG A 31 -9.40 -16.46 14.29
C ARG A 31 -9.44 -15.95 15.75
N GLY A 32 -10.12 -14.83 16.00
CA GLY A 32 -10.25 -14.23 17.34
C GLY A 32 -9.17 -13.20 17.66
N GLU A 33 -8.18 -12.99 16.79
CA GLU A 33 -7.12 -12.01 16.98
C GLU A 33 -7.25 -10.83 16.01
N THR A 34 -6.85 -9.64 16.47
CA THR A 34 -6.82 -8.44 15.61
C THR A 34 -5.53 -8.44 14.80
N ILE A 35 -5.65 -8.69 13.50
CA ILE A 35 -4.50 -8.79 12.58
C ILE A 35 -4.18 -7.47 11.87
N GLY A 36 -5.07 -6.49 11.96
CA GLY A 36 -4.92 -5.21 11.26
C GLY A 36 -6.13 -4.28 11.38
N ALA A 37 -6.18 -3.28 10.51
CA ALA A 37 -7.29 -2.33 10.37
C ALA A 37 -7.57 -2.04 8.89
N ALA A 38 -8.85 -1.93 8.54
CA ALA A 38 -9.31 -1.37 7.28
C ALA A 38 -9.50 0.14 7.44
N LEU A 39 -8.60 0.95 6.88
CA LEU A 39 -8.62 2.41 6.98
C LEU A 39 -9.18 3.06 5.71
N ARG A 40 -10.11 4.00 5.88
CA ARG A 40 -10.58 4.88 4.81
C ARG A 40 -9.70 6.13 4.73
N THR A 41 -8.75 6.16 3.79
CA THR A 41 -7.87 7.33 3.59
C THR A 41 -8.55 8.51 2.90
N LYS A 42 -9.56 8.25 2.05
CA LYS A 42 -10.31 9.28 1.31
C LYS A 42 -11.80 8.93 1.25
N ASN A 43 -12.66 9.95 1.29
CA ASN A 43 -14.12 9.77 1.22
C ASN A 43 -14.53 9.01 -0.04
N LYS A 44 -15.42 8.01 0.13
CA LYS A 44 -15.98 7.19 -0.96
C LYS A 44 -14.94 6.45 -1.81
N VAL A 45 -13.75 6.18 -1.27
CA VAL A 45 -12.71 5.39 -1.95
C VAL A 45 -12.50 4.07 -1.23
N ASN A 46 -12.07 3.05 -1.97
CA ASN A 46 -11.78 1.74 -1.40
C ASN A 46 -10.78 1.87 -0.24
N PRO A 47 -11.05 1.23 0.92
CA PRO A 47 -10.17 1.30 2.06
C PRO A 47 -8.79 0.71 1.74
N VAL A 48 -7.82 1.08 2.55
CA VAL A 48 -6.48 0.47 2.58
C VAL A 48 -6.36 -0.36 3.84
N PHE A 49 -5.61 -1.45 3.77
CA PHE A 49 -5.47 -2.38 4.89
C PHE A 49 -4.11 -2.15 5.55
N ILE A 50 -4.14 -1.92 6.86
CA ILE A 50 -2.96 -1.67 7.69
C ILE A 50 -2.78 -2.88 8.58
N SER A 51 -1.56 -3.38 8.68
CA SER A 51 -1.20 -4.40 9.66
C SER A 51 0.02 -3.93 10.45
N PRO A 52 -0.02 -4.00 11.79
CA PRO A 52 1.13 -3.65 12.61
C PRO A 52 2.24 -4.68 12.36
N GLY A 53 3.48 -4.20 12.25
CA GLY A 53 4.65 -5.05 12.06
C GLY A 53 5.44 -5.19 13.35
N HIS A 54 6.53 -4.43 13.46
CA HIS A 54 7.46 -4.54 14.58
C HIS A 54 7.48 -3.24 15.40
N LEU A 55 7.33 -3.36 16.72
CA LEU A 55 7.40 -2.26 17.71
C LEU A 55 6.46 -1.09 17.39
N ILE A 56 5.24 -1.37 16.92
CA ILE A 56 4.23 -0.35 16.66
C ILE A 56 2.83 -0.87 16.95
N ASP A 57 2.01 -0.02 17.56
CA ASP A 57 0.61 -0.31 17.79
C ASP A 57 -0.23 -0.05 16.53
N LEU A 58 -1.37 -0.72 16.46
CA LEU A 58 -2.32 -0.56 15.35
C LEU A 58 -2.81 0.89 15.22
N SER A 59 -3.19 1.51 16.33
CA SER A 59 -3.65 2.90 16.39
C SER A 59 -2.57 3.88 15.90
N THR A 60 -1.33 3.69 16.33
CA THR A 60 -0.18 4.49 15.90
C THR A 60 0.09 4.32 14.41
N SER A 61 -0.01 3.08 13.89
CA SER A 61 0.14 2.79 12.45
C SER A 61 -0.93 3.50 11.60
N VAL A 62 -2.18 3.52 12.08
CA VAL A 62 -3.28 4.27 11.46
C VAL A 62 -3.01 5.77 11.47
N ALA A 63 -2.60 6.32 12.61
CA ALA A 63 -2.30 7.74 12.75
C ALA A 63 -1.18 8.20 11.81
N LEU A 64 -0.08 7.44 11.72
CA LEU A 64 1.02 7.71 10.79
C LEU A 64 0.56 7.65 9.33
N THR A 65 -0.31 6.69 8.99
CA THR A 65 -0.86 6.59 7.63
C THR A 65 -1.70 7.80 7.27
N LEU A 66 -2.49 8.32 8.21
CA LEU A 66 -3.30 9.54 8.02
C LEU A 66 -2.46 10.81 7.97
N GLN A 67 -1.31 10.87 8.67
CA GLN A 67 -0.37 11.98 8.57
C GLN A 67 0.37 11.99 7.23
N CYS A 68 0.71 10.83 6.69
CA CYS A 68 1.33 10.68 5.36
C CYS A 68 0.33 10.83 4.19
N TYR A 69 -0.89 11.30 4.46
CA TYR A 69 -1.93 11.49 3.46
C TYR A 69 -1.77 12.80 2.70
N THR A 70 -1.67 12.73 1.38
CA THR A 70 -1.48 13.89 0.49
C THR A 70 -2.58 14.02 -0.57
N GLY A 71 -3.79 13.52 -0.30
CA GLY A 71 -4.94 13.58 -1.24
C GLY A 71 -5.12 12.33 -2.12
N TYR A 72 -4.20 11.37 -2.03
CA TYR A 72 -4.25 10.09 -2.74
C TYR A 72 -4.69 8.93 -1.84
N ARG A 73 -5.15 7.82 -2.44
CA ARG A 73 -5.54 6.61 -1.71
C ARG A 73 -4.35 5.99 -0.95
N LEU A 74 -3.17 6.00 -1.57
CA LEU A 74 -1.93 5.49 -0.97
C LEU A 74 -1.17 6.63 -0.30
N PRO A 75 -0.51 6.37 0.84
CA PRO A 75 0.33 7.36 1.47
C PRO A 75 1.52 7.72 0.58
N GLU A 76 2.02 8.94 0.75
CA GLU A 76 3.12 9.53 0.01
C GLU A 76 4.33 8.58 -0.17
N PRO A 77 4.88 7.94 0.89
CA PRO A 77 6.07 7.08 0.75
C PRO A 77 5.85 5.89 -0.18
N THR A 78 4.70 5.21 -0.06
CA THR A 78 4.37 4.07 -0.93
C THR A 78 4.12 4.53 -2.36
N ARG A 79 3.57 5.73 -2.54
CA ARG A 79 3.35 6.32 -3.86
C ARG A 79 4.67 6.63 -4.56
N GLN A 80 5.62 7.25 -3.87
CA GLN A 80 6.95 7.55 -4.43
C GLN A 80 7.69 6.27 -4.83
N ALA A 81 7.67 5.24 -3.97
CA ALA A 81 8.25 3.95 -4.28
C ALA A 81 7.62 3.34 -5.55
N HIS A 82 6.30 3.45 -5.71
CA HIS A 82 5.61 2.96 -6.90
C HIS A 82 5.97 3.74 -8.18
N LEU A 83 6.07 5.07 -8.09
CA LEU A 83 6.48 5.92 -9.21
C LEU A 83 7.91 5.60 -9.65
N PHE A 84 8.82 5.47 -8.70
CA PHE A 84 10.22 5.14 -8.95
C PHE A 84 10.39 3.79 -9.69
N VAL A 85 9.73 2.73 -9.21
CA VAL A 85 9.78 1.43 -9.89
C VAL A 85 9.16 1.48 -11.30
N ASN A 86 8.09 2.26 -11.49
CA ASN A 86 7.49 2.42 -12.81
C ASN A 86 8.40 3.17 -13.78
N GLU A 87 9.13 4.19 -13.30
CA GLU A 87 10.13 4.90 -14.11
C GLU A 87 11.26 3.96 -14.51
N LEU A 88 11.81 3.19 -13.56
CA LEU A 88 12.85 2.18 -13.84
C LEU A 88 12.35 1.15 -14.87
N ARG A 89 11.15 0.59 -14.69
CA ARG A 89 10.57 -0.37 -15.65
C ARG A 89 10.45 0.19 -17.06
N ARG A 90 10.14 1.48 -17.22
CA ARG A 90 10.10 2.14 -18.53
C ARG A 90 11.50 2.26 -19.15
N LYS A 91 12.49 2.70 -18.38
CA LYS A 91 13.89 2.81 -18.84
C LYS A 91 14.46 1.46 -19.30
N TYR A 92 14.25 0.39 -18.52
CA TYR A 92 14.73 -0.95 -18.88
C TYR A 92 13.97 -1.58 -20.07
N LYS A 93 12.69 -1.25 -20.28
CA LYS A 93 11.96 -1.69 -21.49
C LYS A 93 12.54 -1.08 -22.76
N ILE A 94 12.90 0.21 -22.71
CA ILE A 94 13.50 0.92 -23.84
C ILE A 94 14.91 0.38 -24.13
N ALA A 95 15.74 0.21 -23.09
CA ALA A 95 17.09 -0.33 -23.26
C ALA A 95 17.15 -1.77 -23.82
N GLN A 96 16.10 -2.59 -23.63
CA GLN A 96 16.01 -3.93 -24.24
C GLN A 96 15.53 -3.89 -25.70
N THR A 97 14.87 -2.82 -26.14
CA THR A 97 14.43 -2.70 -27.54
C THR A 97 15.55 -2.19 -28.46
N ASP A 98 16.63 -1.66 -27.88
CA ASP A 98 17.76 -1.08 -28.61
C ASP A 98 18.96 -2.04 -28.81
N PHE A 99 18.84 -3.33 -28.45
CA PHE A 99 19.83 -4.34 -28.84
C PHE A 99 19.47 -4.89 -30.23
N PRO A 100 20.22 -4.55 -31.31
CA PRO A 100 19.98 -5.15 -32.61
C PRO A 100 20.33 -6.63 -32.55
N THR A 101 19.35 -7.50 -32.79
CA THR A 101 19.49 -8.97 -32.88
C THR A 101 20.32 -9.42 -34.10
N THR A 102 20.94 -8.51 -34.86
CA THR A 102 21.57 -8.81 -36.17
C THR A 102 23.09 -8.99 -36.12
N LEU A 103 23.64 -9.69 -35.13
CA LEU A 103 25.08 -10.02 -35.07
C LEU A 103 25.35 -11.48 -34.65
N PHE A 104 24.44 -12.42 -34.96
CA PHE A 104 24.66 -13.86 -34.77
C PHE A 104 24.15 -14.72 -35.95
N GLU A 105 24.21 -14.21 -37.18
CA GLU A 105 24.12 -15.05 -38.39
C GLU A 105 25.18 -14.62 -39.41
N SER A 106 26.36 -15.24 -39.32
CA SER A 106 27.30 -15.40 -40.45
C SER A 106 28.23 -16.57 -40.16
#